data_AF-A0A0F6A4P2-F1
#
_entry.id   AF-A0A0F6A4P2-F1
#
_cell.length_a   1.000
_cell.length_b   1.000
_cell.length_c   1.000
_cell.angle_alpha   90.00
_cell.angle_beta   90.00
_cell.angle_gamma   90.00
#
_symmetry.space_group_name_H-M   'P 1'
#
loop_
_entity.id
_entity.type
_entity.pdbx_description
1 polymer ?
#
loop_
_entity_poly.entity_id
_entity_poly.type
_entity_poly.pdbx_seq_one_letter_code
_entity_poly.pdbx_strand_id
1 'polypeptide(L)'
;MRISSNFDSGNIKVISAQQPHDIQLEINKDNNSDFFQWFHFRLESTPFVEHKLHINNLTASAYPEGWDDYQAVASYDRQTWFRVPTTYQDGQLVIDFEPEYSHTFFAYFAPYSYERHLDLLYWAQSHDACQIETLGETIDGRDISLLVVGEPSETKKKIWITARQHPGETMAEWFVEGLLHKLLDDEDPHAAALLSKSVFYIVPNMNPDGSVRGHLRTNANGVNLNREWETPSVENSPEVYYVLEKMRAVGLDMYLDIHGDEALPYNFVAGSEGIPSYDARLESLENQFKDALLAITPDFQDVYGYPKDEPGQANLTVASCAVGEEFKALSYTIEMPFKDNADLPDPHYGWSDRRSYQFGQDTLSAIVKVVDNLR
;
A
#
# COMPACT_ATOMS: atom_id res chain seq x y z
N MET A 1 -20.45 17.55 20.50
CA MET A 1 -19.44 16.85 19.67
C MET A 1 -20.14 15.76 18.88
N ARG A 2 -19.68 15.48 17.66
CA ARG A 2 -20.21 14.41 16.82
C ARG A 2 -19.05 13.71 16.13
N ILE A 3 -19.11 12.38 16.08
CA ILE A 3 -18.15 11.56 15.34
C ILE A 3 -18.88 10.85 14.21
N SER A 4 -18.29 10.79 13.03
CA SER A 4 -18.84 10.10 11.87
C SER A 4 -17.75 9.44 11.04
N SER A 5 -18.05 8.27 10.51
CA SER A 5 -17.22 7.52 9.56
C SER A 5 -18.04 7.04 8.35
N ASN A 6 -19.19 7.66 8.07
CA ASN A 6 -20.04 7.26 6.94
C ASN A 6 -19.60 7.96 5.65
N PHE A 7 -18.43 7.56 5.16
CA PHE A 7 -17.79 8.03 3.94
C PHE A 7 -16.75 6.98 3.51
N ASP A 8 -16.20 7.12 2.30
CA ASP A 8 -15.16 6.25 1.76
C ASP A 8 -14.01 6.03 2.75
N SER A 9 -13.64 4.76 2.98
CA SER A 9 -12.63 4.25 3.92
C SER A 9 -12.93 4.50 5.40
N GLY A 10 -14.08 5.10 5.72
CA GLY A 10 -14.43 5.46 7.09
C GLY A 10 -14.64 4.22 7.97
N ASN A 11 -13.89 4.13 9.06
CA ASN A 11 -14.00 3.06 10.05
C ASN A 11 -13.80 3.62 11.47
N ILE A 12 -14.88 3.64 12.26
CA ILE A 12 -14.83 3.77 13.72
C ILE A 12 -16.17 3.31 14.32
N LYS A 13 -16.15 2.87 15.57
CA LYS A 13 -17.33 2.64 16.40
C LYS A 13 -17.30 3.57 17.60
N VAL A 14 -18.34 4.39 17.75
CA VAL A 14 -18.46 5.34 18.86
C VAL A 14 -19.10 4.64 20.06
N ILE A 15 -18.36 4.53 21.17
CA ILE A 15 -18.87 4.01 22.44
C ILE A 15 -19.42 5.15 23.29
N SER A 16 -18.66 6.24 23.42
CA SER A 16 -19.07 7.46 24.11
C SER A 16 -18.40 8.67 23.46
N ALA A 17 -19.12 9.79 23.36
CA ALA A 17 -18.58 11.07 22.91
C ALA A 17 -19.27 12.24 23.64
N GLN A 18 -19.58 12.05 24.93
CA GLN A 18 -20.29 13.06 25.73
C GLN A 18 -19.37 14.12 26.34
N GLN A 19 -18.09 13.79 26.59
CA GLN A 19 -17.10 14.68 27.20
C GLN A 19 -15.84 14.77 26.33
N PRO A 20 -15.29 15.96 26.06
CA PRO A 20 -14.11 16.13 25.21
C PRO A 20 -12.89 15.33 25.68
N HIS A 21 -12.68 15.26 26.99
CA HIS A 21 -11.53 14.60 27.63
C HIS A 21 -11.74 13.10 27.91
N ASP A 22 -12.81 12.50 27.39
CA ASP A 22 -13.17 11.09 27.61
C ASP A 22 -14.02 10.56 26.44
N ILE A 23 -13.51 10.71 25.21
CA ILE A 23 -14.14 10.14 24.02
C ILE A 23 -13.72 8.68 23.93
N GLN A 24 -14.69 7.76 23.91
CA GLN A 24 -14.44 6.32 23.90
C GLN A 24 -14.83 5.72 22.54
N LEU A 25 -13.88 5.07 21.89
CA LEU A 25 -13.97 4.52 20.54
C LEU A 25 -13.48 3.07 20.52
N GLU A 26 -13.92 2.35 19.50
CA GLU A 26 -13.41 1.04 19.08
C GLU A 26 -13.29 1.03 17.56
N ILE A 27 -12.46 0.14 17.01
CA ILE A 27 -12.33 -0.06 15.56
C ILE A 27 -13.28 -1.18 15.13
N ASN A 28 -13.98 -1.03 14.01
CA ASN A 28 -14.78 -2.12 13.46
C ASN A 28 -13.87 -3.14 12.78
N LYS A 29 -14.20 -4.42 12.94
CA LYS A 29 -13.58 -5.50 12.18
C LYS A 29 -13.87 -5.40 10.68
N ASP A 30 -12.92 -5.87 9.90
CA ASP A 30 -13.12 -6.14 8.48
C ASP A 30 -14.33 -7.08 8.31
N ASN A 31 -15.12 -6.86 7.26
CA ASN A 31 -16.30 -7.67 7.01
C ASN A 31 -15.92 -9.15 6.82
N ASN A 32 -16.64 -10.05 7.49
CA ASN A 32 -16.40 -11.50 7.46
C ASN A 32 -14.97 -11.91 7.87
N SER A 33 -14.29 -11.12 8.70
CA SER A 33 -12.93 -11.37 9.14
C SER A 33 -12.74 -10.93 10.60
N ASP A 34 -11.69 -11.45 11.24
CA ASP A 34 -11.29 -11.02 12.58
C ASP A 34 -10.27 -9.87 12.56
N PHE A 35 -9.72 -9.53 11.38
CA PHE A 35 -8.76 -8.44 11.24
C PHE A 35 -9.38 -7.07 11.55
N PHE A 36 -8.60 -6.23 12.23
CA PHE A 36 -8.81 -4.79 12.33
C PHE A 36 -7.51 -4.09 12.75
N GLN A 37 -7.34 -2.86 12.27
CA GLN A 37 -6.28 -1.92 12.68
C GLN A 37 -6.60 -0.54 12.08
N TRP A 38 -7.05 -0.52 10.82
CA TRP A 38 -7.42 0.70 10.11
C TRP A 38 -8.59 1.42 10.81
N PHE A 39 -8.40 2.70 11.07
CA PHE A 39 -9.47 3.62 11.46
C PHE A 39 -9.43 4.86 10.58
N HIS A 40 -10.60 5.45 10.34
CA HIS A 40 -10.74 6.74 9.69
C HIS A 40 -12.09 7.36 10.07
N PHE A 41 -12.08 8.51 10.73
CA PHE A 41 -13.28 9.18 11.18
C PHE A 41 -13.13 10.69 11.24
N ARG A 42 -14.26 11.39 11.30
CA ARG A 42 -14.33 12.84 11.46
C ARG A 42 -14.88 13.18 12.84
N LEU A 43 -14.17 14.01 13.58
CA LEU A 43 -14.66 14.72 14.77
C LEU A 43 -15.19 16.09 14.37
N GLU A 44 -16.43 16.38 14.78
CA GLU A 44 -17.04 17.71 14.75
C GLU A 44 -17.16 18.21 16.21
N SER A 45 -16.45 19.28 16.53
CA SER A 45 -16.36 19.81 17.90
C SER A 45 -16.13 21.32 17.94
N THR A 46 -16.04 21.86 19.16
CA THR A 46 -15.65 23.24 19.42
C THR A 46 -14.12 23.36 19.25
N PRO A 47 -13.63 24.29 18.41
CA PRO A 47 -12.20 24.58 18.29
C PRO A 47 -11.57 25.04 19.61
N PHE A 48 -10.26 24.86 19.74
CA PHE A 48 -9.45 25.30 20.90
C PHE A 48 -9.93 24.73 22.24
N VAL A 49 -10.44 23.50 22.20
CA VAL A 49 -10.77 22.69 23.37
C VAL A 49 -9.98 21.41 23.27
N GLU A 50 -9.22 21.07 24.30
CA GLU A 50 -8.49 19.79 24.36
C GLU A 50 -9.45 18.59 24.33
N HIS A 51 -9.13 17.59 23.50
CA HIS A 51 -9.85 16.33 23.40
C HIS A 51 -8.93 15.15 23.65
N LYS A 52 -9.45 14.13 24.33
CA LYS A 52 -8.80 12.83 24.50
C LYS A 52 -9.66 11.76 23.88
N LEU A 53 -9.15 11.17 22.80
CA LEU A 53 -9.82 10.12 22.05
C LEU A 53 -9.15 8.79 22.39
N HIS A 54 -9.87 7.94 23.11
CA HIS A 54 -9.45 6.62 23.54
C HIS A 54 -9.97 5.58 22.55
N ILE A 55 -9.08 4.95 21.78
CA ILE A 55 -9.38 3.80 20.94
C ILE A 55 -9.02 2.54 21.72
N ASN A 56 -10.04 1.75 22.06
CA ASN A 56 -9.95 0.64 23.00
C ASN A 56 -9.78 -0.72 22.32
N ASN A 57 -9.45 -1.74 23.12
CA ASN A 57 -9.37 -3.16 22.75
C ASN A 57 -8.32 -3.46 21.68
N LEU A 58 -7.24 -2.68 21.65
CA LEU A 58 -6.19 -2.78 20.63
C LEU A 58 -5.19 -3.91 20.88
N THR A 59 -5.20 -4.56 22.05
CA THR A 59 -4.50 -5.84 22.24
C THR A 59 -5.06 -6.96 21.35
N ALA A 60 -6.29 -6.82 20.86
CA ALA A 60 -6.93 -7.78 19.97
C ALA A 60 -6.82 -7.37 18.49
N SER A 61 -6.14 -6.27 18.16
CA SER A 61 -5.96 -5.85 16.77
C SER A 61 -5.03 -6.82 16.03
N ALA A 62 -5.00 -6.72 14.71
CA ALA A 62 -4.20 -7.60 13.87
C ALA A 62 -2.69 -7.53 14.22
N TYR A 63 -2.22 -6.33 14.55
CA TYR A 63 -0.83 -6.02 14.85
C TYR A 63 -0.73 -5.12 16.08
N PRO A 64 -0.81 -5.67 17.31
CA PRO A 64 -0.72 -4.88 18.53
C PRO A 64 0.60 -4.11 18.66
N GLU A 65 1.72 -4.68 18.19
CA GLU A 65 3.04 -4.04 18.11
C GLU A 65 3.08 -2.84 17.14
N GLY A 66 2.09 -2.73 16.25
CA GLY A 66 1.93 -1.58 15.37
C GLY A 66 1.54 -0.32 16.14
N TRP A 67 1.07 -0.43 17.38
CA TRP A 67 0.72 0.73 18.22
C TRP A 67 1.89 1.28 19.02
N ASP A 68 2.95 0.49 19.22
CA ASP A 68 4.16 0.93 19.93
C ASP A 68 4.85 2.04 19.11
N ASP A 69 5.06 3.20 19.73
CA ASP A 69 5.63 4.41 19.12
C ASP A 69 4.86 4.96 17.90
N TYR A 70 3.61 4.51 17.68
CA TYR A 70 2.76 5.01 16.61
C TYR A 70 2.08 6.33 16.98
N GLN A 71 1.96 7.22 15.98
CA GLN A 71 1.17 8.44 16.08
C GLN A 71 0.07 8.47 15.02
N ALA A 72 -1.16 8.76 15.45
CA ALA A 72 -2.28 8.96 14.53
C ALA A 72 -2.01 10.12 13.56
N VAL A 73 -2.58 10.04 12.37
CA VAL A 73 -2.61 11.18 11.45
C VAL A 73 -3.94 11.92 11.56
N ALA A 74 -3.90 13.23 11.40
CA ALA A 74 -5.07 14.09 11.38
C ALA A 74 -5.04 15.07 10.20
N SER A 75 -6.20 15.57 9.80
CA SER A 75 -6.33 16.57 8.75
C SER A 75 -7.56 17.44 8.93
N TYR A 76 -7.45 18.74 8.64
CA TYR A 76 -8.59 19.66 8.62
C TYR A 76 -9.28 19.72 7.25
N ASP A 77 -8.55 19.46 6.17
CA ASP A 77 -8.99 19.67 4.78
C ASP A 77 -8.98 18.39 3.93
N ARG A 78 -8.52 17.26 4.49
CA ARG A 78 -8.29 15.97 3.81
C ARG A 78 -7.20 16.00 2.74
N GLN A 79 -6.39 17.06 2.70
CA GLN A 79 -5.27 17.24 1.77
C GLN A 79 -3.94 17.20 2.52
N THR A 80 -3.83 17.97 3.61
CA THR A 80 -2.64 17.96 4.46
C THR A 80 -2.90 17.08 5.66
N TRP A 81 -2.18 15.97 5.74
CA TRP A 81 -2.21 15.04 6.87
C TRP A 81 -0.97 15.23 7.73
N PHE A 82 -1.12 15.30 9.05
CA PHE A 82 -0.02 15.51 9.99
C PHE A 82 -0.18 14.60 11.22
N ARG A 83 0.93 14.25 11.87
CA ARG A 83 0.93 13.41 13.08
C ARG A 83 0.38 14.20 14.26
N VAL A 84 -0.35 13.51 15.14
CA VAL A 84 -0.88 14.07 16.38
C VAL A 84 -0.37 13.32 17.60
N PRO A 85 -0.19 14.00 18.74
CA PRO A 85 0.27 13.37 19.97
C PRO A 85 -0.58 12.15 20.31
N THR A 86 0.07 11.00 20.39
CA THR A 86 -0.58 9.71 20.60
C THR A 86 0.24 8.88 21.57
N THR A 87 -0.43 8.19 22.48
CA THR A 87 0.20 7.23 23.39
C THR A 87 -0.54 5.91 23.37
N TYR A 88 0.18 4.80 23.35
CA TYR A 88 -0.38 3.47 23.51
C TYR A 88 0.00 2.89 24.87
N GLN A 89 -0.99 2.45 25.65
CA GLN A 89 -0.78 1.76 26.92
C GLN A 89 -1.94 0.82 27.23
N ASP A 90 -1.63 -0.37 27.74
CA ASP A 90 -2.62 -1.35 28.25
C ASP A 90 -3.77 -1.67 27.26
N GLY A 91 -3.46 -1.72 25.96
CA GLY A 91 -4.46 -2.03 24.92
C GLY A 91 -5.35 -0.85 24.53
N GLN A 92 -4.98 0.37 24.91
CA GLN A 92 -5.69 1.59 24.55
C GLN A 92 -4.73 2.58 23.88
N LEU A 93 -5.13 3.12 22.74
CA LEU A 93 -4.48 4.25 22.08
C LEU A 93 -5.20 5.53 22.51
N VAL A 94 -4.46 6.53 22.98
CA VAL A 94 -5.00 7.83 23.38
C VAL A 94 -4.43 8.89 22.47
N ILE A 95 -5.30 9.54 21.70
CA ILE A 95 -4.96 10.72 20.90
C ILE A 95 -5.30 11.96 21.72
N ASP A 96 -4.30 12.78 22.04
CA ASP A 96 -4.43 14.01 22.80
C ASP A 96 -4.33 15.22 21.85
N PHE A 97 -5.44 15.90 21.61
CA PHE A 97 -5.53 16.86 20.51
C PHE A 97 -6.44 18.05 20.80
N GLU A 98 -5.93 19.25 20.54
CA GLU A 98 -6.71 20.49 20.54
C GLU A 98 -6.93 20.95 19.09
N PRO A 99 -8.14 20.79 18.52
CA PRO A 99 -8.41 21.14 17.13
C PRO A 99 -8.49 22.66 16.94
N GLU A 100 -7.80 23.20 15.93
CA GLU A 100 -7.90 24.62 15.53
C GLU A 100 -9.20 24.93 14.76
N TYR A 101 -9.84 23.90 14.20
CA TYR A 101 -11.05 24.01 13.39
C TYR A 101 -12.15 23.08 13.89
N SER A 102 -13.40 23.39 13.55
CA SER A 102 -14.56 22.66 14.07
C SER A 102 -14.69 21.24 13.54
N HIS A 103 -13.99 20.91 12.45
CA HIS A 103 -13.98 19.60 11.82
C HIS A 103 -12.54 19.13 11.69
N THR A 104 -12.25 17.93 12.17
CA THR A 104 -10.94 17.28 12.04
C THR A 104 -11.16 15.82 11.69
N PHE A 105 -10.43 15.34 10.69
CA PHE A 105 -10.35 13.92 10.36
C PHE A 105 -9.17 13.30 11.09
N PHE A 106 -9.32 12.06 11.52
CA PHE A 106 -8.26 11.22 12.08
C PHE A 106 -8.24 9.91 11.32
N ALA A 107 -7.05 9.39 11.02
CA ALA A 107 -6.90 8.12 10.32
C ALA A 107 -5.64 7.36 10.77
N TYR A 108 -5.56 6.09 10.38
CA TYR A 108 -4.39 5.24 10.62
C TYR A 108 -3.18 5.63 9.73
N PHE A 109 -3.47 6.04 8.49
CA PHE A 109 -2.54 6.68 7.56
C PHE A 109 -3.33 7.67 6.68
N ALA A 110 -2.64 8.51 5.90
CA ALA A 110 -3.27 9.41 4.94
C ALA A 110 -4.15 8.63 3.92
N PRO A 111 -5.49 8.72 3.99
CA PRO A 111 -6.38 7.90 3.18
C PRO A 111 -6.25 8.20 1.69
N TYR A 112 -6.46 7.19 0.87
CA TYR A 112 -6.56 7.30 -0.59
C TYR A 112 -7.94 6.78 -1.02
N SER A 113 -8.85 7.71 -1.37
CA SER A 113 -10.25 7.40 -1.69
C SER A 113 -10.43 6.82 -3.09
N TYR A 114 -11.54 6.11 -3.31
CA TYR A 114 -11.91 5.59 -4.62
C TYR A 114 -12.13 6.68 -5.68
N GLU A 115 -12.64 7.86 -5.32
CA GLU A 115 -12.72 8.98 -6.27
C GLU A 115 -11.33 9.42 -6.76
N ARG A 116 -10.34 9.50 -5.85
CA ARG A 116 -8.94 9.78 -6.21
C ARG A 116 -8.34 8.68 -7.08
N HIS A 117 -8.72 7.43 -6.83
CA HIS A 117 -8.31 6.28 -7.67
C HIS A 117 -8.84 6.45 -9.10
N LEU A 118 -10.12 6.78 -9.26
CA LEU A 118 -10.71 7.07 -10.56
C LEU A 118 -10.03 8.28 -11.22
N ASP A 119 -9.78 9.36 -10.48
CA ASP A 119 -9.06 10.52 -10.99
C ASP A 119 -7.66 10.16 -11.50
N LEU A 120 -6.91 9.33 -10.75
CA LEU A 120 -5.57 8.85 -11.16
C LEU A 120 -5.64 8.01 -12.43
N LEU A 121 -6.54 7.04 -12.50
CA LEU A 121 -6.73 6.18 -13.67
C LEU A 121 -7.06 7.00 -14.92
N TYR A 122 -7.98 7.95 -14.79
CA TYR A 122 -8.46 8.74 -15.91
C TYR A 122 -7.53 9.89 -16.30
N TRP A 123 -6.72 10.39 -15.37
CA TRP A 123 -5.56 11.22 -15.68
C TRP A 123 -4.52 10.40 -16.46
N ALA A 124 -4.15 9.21 -15.98
CA ALA A 124 -3.12 8.38 -16.60
C ALA A 124 -3.47 8.00 -18.06
N GLN A 125 -4.71 7.52 -18.32
CA GLN A 125 -5.14 7.15 -19.68
C GLN A 125 -5.11 8.33 -20.68
N SER A 126 -5.06 9.57 -20.20
CA SER A 126 -5.04 10.75 -21.08
C SER A 126 -3.68 10.98 -21.74
N HIS A 127 -2.65 10.27 -21.29
CA HIS A 127 -1.33 10.23 -21.92
C HIS A 127 -1.30 9.19 -23.04
N ASP A 128 -0.72 9.55 -24.19
CA ASP A 128 -0.64 8.67 -25.38
C ASP A 128 0.08 7.33 -25.09
N ALA A 129 0.98 7.33 -24.11
CA ALA A 129 1.72 6.14 -23.69
C ALA A 129 0.91 5.17 -22.82
N CYS A 130 -0.29 5.54 -22.36
CA CYS A 130 -1.06 4.78 -21.38
C CYS A 130 -2.41 4.32 -21.92
N GLN A 131 -2.75 3.06 -21.65
CA GLN A 131 -4.09 2.51 -21.88
C GLN A 131 -4.63 1.94 -20.58
N ILE A 132 -5.94 2.09 -20.36
CA ILE A 132 -6.65 1.44 -19.26
C ILE A 132 -7.38 0.21 -19.78
N GLU A 133 -7.25 -0.90 -19.07
CA GLU A 133 -8.01 -2.13 -19.27
C GLU A 133 -8.78 -2.49 -18.01
N THR A 134 -10.06 -2.81 -18.14
CA THR A 134 -10.85 -3.43 -17.06
C THR A 134 -10.69 -4.94 -17.17
N LEU A 135 -10.03 -5.57 -16.19
CA LEU A 135 -9.77 -7.01 -16.19
C LEU A 135 -10.98 -7.83 -15.75
N GLY A 136 -11.82 -7.25 -14.91
CA GLY A 136 -13.01 -7.87 -14.34
C GLY A 136 -13.63 -6.96 -13.28
N GLU A 137 -14.54 -7.52 -12.50
CA GLU A 137 -15.23 -6.83 -11.40
C GLU A 137 -14.84 -7.44 -10.05
N THR A 138 -14.76 -6.60 -9.02
CA THR A 138 -14.64 -7.03 -7.61
C THR A 138 -15.95 -7.65 -7.11
N ILE A 139 -15.96 -8.14 -5.87
CA ILE A 139 -17.15 -8.73 -5.24
C ILE A 139 -18.33 -7.74 -5.15
N ASP A 140 -18.07 -6.45 -4.90
CA ASP A 140 -19.10 -5.40 -4.88
C ASP A 140 -19.39 -4.81 -6.27
N GLY A 141 -18.73 -5.28 -7.33
CA GLY A 141 -18.94 -4.78 -8.69
C GLY A 141 -18.15 -3.50 -9.03
N ARG A 142 -17.00 -3.26 -8.40
CA ARG A 142 -16.05 -2.21 -8.82
C ARG A 142 -15.09 -2.75 -9.86
N ASP A 143 -14.49 -1.87 -10.67
CA ASP A 143 -13.55 -2.27 -11.70
C ASP A 143 -12.22 -2.74 -11.12
N ILE A 144 -11.71 -3.87 -11.60
CA ILE A 144 -10.30 -4.28 -11.42
C ILE A 144 -9.52 -3.68 -12.61
N SER A 145 -8.94 -2.51 -12.39
CA SER A 145 -8.33 -1.70 -13.45
C SER A 145 -6.83 -1.94 -13.58
N LEU A 146 -6.37 -2.16 -14.81
CA LEU A 146 -4.97 -2.30 -15.19
C LEU A 146 -4.57 -1.12 -16.09
N LEU A 147 -3.51 -0.41 -15.72
CA LEU A 147 -2.84 0.55 -16.59
C LEU A 147 -1.70 -0.14 -17.33
N VAL A 148 -1.74 -0.07 -18.67
CA VAL A 148 -0.69 -0.54 -19.56
C VAL A 148 0.07 0.68 -20.09
N VAL A 149 1.31 0.86 -19.64
CA VAL A 149 2.13 2.02 -19.99
C VAL A 149 3.31 1.61 -20.88
N GLY A 150 3.35 2.18 -22.09
CA GLY A 150 4.28 1.85 -23.17
C GLY A 150 3.65 0.94 -24.23
N GLU A 151 4.23 0.92 -25.43
CA GLU A 151 3.74 0.10 -26.54
C GLU A 151 4.11 -1.39 -26.39
N PRO A 152 3.13 -2.32 -26.32
CA PRO A 152 3.36 -3.76 -26.29
C PRO A 152 4.22 -4.27 -27.45
N SER A 153 5.27 -5.02 -27.12
CA SER A 153 6.14 -5.69 -28.09
C SER A 153 6.75 -6.94 -27.48
N GLU A 154 6.94 -7.98 -28.29
CA GLU A 154 7.62 -9.22 -27.88
C GLU A 154 9.04 -8.94 -27.35
N THR A 155 9.74 -7.95 -27.92
CA THR A 155 11.11 -7.58 -27.56
C THR A 155 11.25 -6.76 -26.29
N LYS A 156 10.15 -6.18 -25.78
CA LYS A 156 10.17 -5.36 -24.57
C LYS A 156 9.98 -6.21 -23.32
N LYS A 157 10.59 -5.79 -22.21
CA LYS A 157 10.41 -6.40 -20.89
C LYS A 157 9.02 -6.08 -20.32
N LYS A 158 8.41 -7.01 -19.61
CA LYS A 158 7.07 -6.87 -19.01
C LYS A 158 7.24 -6.67 -17.51
N ILE A 159 7.01 -5.45 -17.03
CA ILE A 159 7.20 -5.08 -15.64
C ILE A 159 5.83 -4.93 -15.00
N TRP A 160 5.56 -5.73 -13.98
CA TRP A 160 4.30 -5.72 -13.26
C TRP A 160 4.45 -5.04 -11.91
N ILE A 161 3.49 -4.18 -11.58
CA ILE A 161 3.40 -3.51 -10.28
C ILE A 161 1.98 -3.65 -9.78
N THR A 162 1.78 -4.29 -8.65
CA THR A 162 0.49 -4.32 -7.95
C THR A 162 0.64 -3.57 -6.64
N ALA A 163 -0.41 -2.87 -6.23
CA ALA A 163 -0.42 -2.15 -4.97
C ALA A 163 -1.72 -2.42 -4.20
N ARG A 164 -1.63 -2.31 -2.87
CA ARG A 164 -2.80 -2.20 -1.99
C ARG A 164 -3.70 -3.44 -2.02
N GLN A 165 -3.10 -4.62 -2.02
CA GLN A 165 -3.84 -5.88 -1.81
C GLN A 165 -4.52 -5.88 -0.43
N HIS A 166 -3.82 -5.34 0.57
CA HIS A 166 -4.42 -4.98 1.84
C HIS A 166 -4.94 -3.53 1.77
N PRO A 167 -6.25 -3.31 1.92
CA PRO A 167 -6.89 -2.03 1.60
C PRO A 167 -6.47 -0.86 2.51
N GLY A 168 -6.10 -1.16 3.76
CA GLY A 168 -5.65 -0.17 4.75
C GLY A 168 -4.25 0.37 4.49
N GLU A 169 -3.46 -0.31 3.66
CA GLU A 169 -2.08 0.06 3.30
C GLU A 169 -2.06 1.13 2.20
N THR A 170 -2.69 2.26 2.50
CA THR A 170 -2.94 3.35 1.55
C THR A 170 -1.67 3.99 0.99
N MET A 171 -0.53 3.89 1.70
CA MET A 171 0.81 4.25 1.21
C MET A 171 1.14 3.60 -0.13
N ALA A 172 0.64 2.39 -0.40
CA ALA A 172 0.94 1.66 -1.62
C ALA A 172 0.38 2.34 -2.87
N GLU A 173 -0.83 2.91 -2.78
CA GLU A 173 -1.42 3.61 -3.93
C GLU A 173 -0.84 5.03 -4.08
N TRP A 174 -0.47 5.70 -2.97
CA TRP A 174 0.32 6.94 -3.03
C TRP A 174 1.68 6.74 -3.72
N PHE A 175 2.34 5.61 -3.45
CA PHE A 175 3.56 5.20 -4.15
C PHE A 175 3.33 5.02 -5.65
N VAL A 176 2.26 4.32 -6.04
CA VAL A 176 1.94 4.12 -7.45
C VAL A 176 1.60 5.45 -8.14
N GLU A 177 0.90 6.37 -7.47
CA GLU A 177 0.64 7.71 -8.01
C GLU A 177 1.95 8.43 -8.35
N GLY A 178 2.92 8.44 -7.43
CA GLY A 178 4.22 9.07 -7.68
C GLY A 178 5.02 8.40 -8.79
N LEU A 179 5.00 7.06 -8.82
CA LEU A 179 5.61 6.28 -9.90
C LEU A 179 5.02 6.62 -11.26
N LEU A 180 3.68 6.68 -11.38
CA LEU A 180 2.97 7.02 -12.61
C LEU A 180 3.26 8.44 -13.05
N HIS A 181 3.26 9.41 -12.13
CA HIS A 181 3.58 10.80 -12.44
C HIS A 181 4.99 10.98 -13.02
N LYS A 182 5.96 10.16 -12.58
CA LYS A 182 7.30 10.16 -13.18
C LYS A 182 7.36 9.37 -14.48
N LEU A 183 6.68 8.23 -14.56
CA LEU A 183 6.70 7.34 -15.73
C LEU A 183 5.99 7.97 -16.95
N LEU A 184 4.98 8.81 -16.71
CA LEU A 184 4.20 9.49 -17.74
C LEU A 184 4.66 10.94 -18.01
N ASP A 185 5.77 11.37 -17.39
CA ASP A 185 6.41 12.64 -17.71
C ASP A 185 7.27 12.49 -18.97
N ASP A 186 6.82 13.11 -20.07
CA ASP A 186 7.49 13.09 -21.37
C ASP A 186 8.89 13.73 -21.34
N GLU A 187 9.19 14.55 -20.33
CA GLU A 187 10.50 15.18 -20.15
C GLU A 187 11.42 14.39 -19.20
N ASP A 188 10.94 13.33 -18.54
CA ASP A 188 11.77 12.52 -17.65
C ASP A 188 12.63 11.49 -18.42
N PRO A 189 13.97 11.55 -18.31
CA PRO A 189 14.85 10.66 -19.05
C PRO A 189 14.80 9.20 -18.56
N HIS A 190 14.39 8.94 -17.32
CA HIS A 190 14.20 7.58 -16.81
C HIS A 190 12.98 6.95 -17.45
N ALA A 191 11.87 7.69 -17.56
CA ALA A 191 10.66 7.26 -18.25
C ALA A 191 10.97 6.89 -19.71
N ALA A 192 11.62 7.80 -20.46
CA ALA A 192 12.02 7.54 -21.84
C ALA A 192 12.94 6.30 -21.98
N ALA A 193 13.92 6.15 -21.08
CA ALA A 193 14.82 5.00 -21.07
C ALA A 193 14.08 3.68 -20.83
N LEU A 194 13.12 3.68 -19.89
CA LEU A 194 12.33 2.50 -19.55
C LEU A 194 11.33 2.16 -20.67
N LEU A 195 10.49 3.10 -21.10
CA LEU A 195 9.45 2.85 -22.11
C LEU A 195 10.00 2.44 -23.48
N SER A 196 11.26 2.75 -23.78
CA SER A 196 11.97 2.24 -24.96
C SER A 196 12.28 0.73 -24.90
N LYS A 197 12.33 0.15 -23.69
CA LYS A 197 12.78 -1.22 -23.41
C LYS A 197 11.73 -2.09 -22.72
N SER A 198 10.73 -1.49 -22.09
CA SER A 198 9.74 -2.18 -21.27
C SER A 198 8.34 -1.64 -21.48
N VAL A 199 7.38 -2.43 -21.01
CA VAL A 199 5.98 -2.08 -20.87
C VAL A 199 5.60 -2.35 -19.42
N PHE A 200 4.95 -1.38 -18.79
CA PHE A 200 4.49 -1.48 -17.41
C PHE A 200 3.03 -1.90 -17.37
N TYR A 201 2.73 -2.84 -16.47
CA TYR A 201 1.41 -3.37 -16.19
C TYR A 201 1.13 -3.08 -14.71
N ILE A 202 0.38 -2.01 -14.46
CA ILE A 202 0.23 -1.42 -13.12
C ILE A 202 -1.22 -1.55 -12.66
N VAL A 203 -1.44 -2.17 -11.50
CA VAL A 203 -2.72 -2.20 -10.80
C VAL A 203 -2.60 -1.32 -9.56
N PRO A 204 -3.05 -0.04 -9.60
CA PRO A 204 -2.87 0.89 -8.48
C PRO A 204 -3.61 0.48 -7.20
N ASN A 205 -4.74 -0.21 -7.35
CA ASN A 205 -5.54 -0.68 -6.23
C ASN A 205 -6.05 -2.09 -6.49
N MET A 206 -5.43 -3.07 -5.85
CA MET A 206 -5.83 -4.48 -5.91
C MET A 206 -7.09 -4.76 -5.09
N ASN A 207 -7.50 -3.88 -4.18
CA ASN A 207 -8.65 -4.11 -3.30
C ASN A 207 -9.58 -2.89 -3.16
N PRO A 208 -10.27 -2.49 -4.25
CA PRO A 208 -11.18 -1.35 -4.23
C PRO A 208 -12.30 -1.50 -3.19
N ASP A 209 -12.81 -2.71 -3.00
CA ASP A 209 -13.92 -2.97 -2.08
C ASP A 209 -13.52 -2.78 -0.63
N GLY A 210 -12.44 -3.46 -0.21
CA GLY A 210 -11.90 -3.29 1.13
C GLY A 210 -11.52 -1.84 1.41
N SER A 211 -11.00 -1.14 0.39
CA SER A 211 -10.60 0.27 0.49
C SER A 211 -11.79 1.16 0.85
N VAL A 212 -12.89 1.08 0.09
CA VAL A 212 -14.10 1.87 0.36
C VAL A 212 -14.76 1.49 1.69
N ARG A 213 -14.70 0.20 2.06
CA ARG A 213 -15.28 -0.32 3.30
C ARG A 213 -14.50 0.05 4.56
N GLY A 214 -13.30 0.62 4.44
CA GLY A 214 -12.45 0.94 5.57
C GLY A 214 -11.90 -0.32 6.26
N HIS A 215 -11.61 -1.36 5.47
CA HIS A 215 -10.93 -2.55 5.96
C HIS A 215 -9.42 -2.30 6.13
N LEU A 216 -8.77 -3.13 6.92
CA LEU A 216 -7.32 -3.22 6.97
C LEU A 216 -6.78 -4.14 5.88
N ARG A 217 -7.26 -5.39 5.84
CA ARG A 217 -6.49 -6.51 5.28
C ARG A 217 -7.24 -7.36 4.27
N THR A 218 -8.57 -7.30 4.25
CA THR A 218 -9.36 -8.22 3.42
C THR A 218 -10.26 -7.53 2.40
N ASN A 219 -10.58 -8.23 1.30
CA ASN A 219 -11.62 -7.81 0.36
C ASN A 219 -13.03 -7.88 0.98
N ALA A 220 -14.09 -7.69 0.17
CA ALA A 220 -15.47 -7.68 0.66
C ALA A 220 -15.91 -9.01 1.30
N ASN A 221 -15.32 -10.14 0.90
CA ASN A 221 -15.63 -11.47 1.40
C ASN A 221 -14.82 -11.89 2.63
N GLY A 222 -13.95 -11.02 3.16
CA GLY A 222 -13.07 -11.36 4.29
C GLY A 222 -11.82 -12.15 3.86
N VAL A 223 -11.49 -12.14 2.57
CA VAL A 223 -10.33 -12.86 2.02
C VAL A 223 -9.10 -11.96 2.03
N ASN A 224 -7.99 -12.47 2.54
CA ASN A 224 -6.68 -11.84 2.39
C ASN A 224 -6.14 -12.15 0.99
N LEU A 225 -6.15 -11.15 0.10
CA LEU A 225 -5.73 -11.31 -1.30
C LEU A 225 -4.28 -11.80 -1.43
N ASN A 226 -3.38 -11.39 -0.53
CA ASN A 226 -1.98 -11.81 -0.55
C ASN A 226 -1.78 -13.23 0.05
N ARG A 227 -2.84 -14.04 0.10
CA ARG A 227 -2.83 -15.49 0.39
C ARG A 227 -3.58 -16.30 -0.67
N GLU A 228 -3.95 -15.68 -1.79
CA GLU A 228 -4.78 -16.31 -2.82
C GLU A 228 -4.01 -16.64 -4.10
N TRP A 229 -2.71 -16.36 -4.19
CA TRP A 229 -1.98 -16.42 -5.46
C TRP A 229 -1.69 -17.83 -5.96
N GLU A 230 -1.74 -18.85 -5.10
CA GLU A 230 -1.58 -20.25 -5.52
C GLU A 230 -2.85 -20.78 -6.23
N THR A 231 -4.03 -20.46 -5.69
CA THR A 231 -5.32 -20.98 -6.19
C THR A 231 -6.42 -19.91 -6.13
N PRO A 232 -6.31 -18.79 -6.86
CA PRO A 232 -7.33 -17.75 -6.81
C PRO A 232 -8.61 -18.20 -7.49
N SER A 233 -9.74 -17.59 -7.14
CA SER A 233 -11.06 -17.91 -7.71
C SER A 233 -11.88 -16.66 -7.98
N VAL A 234 -12.73 -16.70 -9.00
CA VAL A 234 -13.65 -15.59 -9.32
C VAL A 234 -14.63 -15.32 -8.17
N GLU A 235 -14.98 -16.35 -7.40
CA GLU A 235 -15.97 -16.26 -6.33
C GLU A 235 -15.43 -15.62 -5.04
N ASN A 236 -14.15 -15.86 -4.69
CA ASN A 236 -13.57 -15.40 -3.42
C ASN A 236 -12.54 -14.29 -3.60
N SER A 237 -11.77 -14.35 -4.67
CA SER A 237 -10.59 -13.51 -4.93
C SER A 237 -10.49 -13.12 -6.41
N PRO A 238 -11.57 -12.59 -7.03
CA PRO A 238 -11.56 -12.19 -8.44
C PRO A 238 -10.43 -11.20 -8.75
N GLU A 239 -10.07 -10.36 -7.78
CA GLU A 239 -9.00 -9.38 -7.88
C GLU A 239 -7.65 -10.03 -8.23
N VAL A 240 -7.31 -11.13 -7.53
CA VAL A 240 -6.09 -11.90 -7.78
C VAL A 240 -6.24 -12.76 -9.03
N TYR A 241 -7.42 -13.39 -9.21
CA TYR A 241 -7.69 -14.27 -10.34
C TYR A 241 -7.46 -13.57 -11.69
N TYR A 242 -8.10 -12.41 -11.91
CA TYR A 242 -8.03 -11.72 -13.20
C TYR A 242 -6.63 -11.14 -13.47
N VAL A 243 -5.94 -10.65 -12.43
CA VAL A 243 -4.57 -10.15 -12.54
C VAL A 243 -3.61 -11.28 -12.90
N LEU A 244 -3.68 -12.42 -12.22
CA LEU A 244 -2.80 -13.56 -12.50
C LEU A 244 -3.06 -14.17 -13.88
N GLU A 245 -4.32 -14.28 -14.32
CA GLU A 245 -4.65 -14.72 -15.68
C GLU A 245 -4.10 -13.75 -16.75
N LYS A 246 -4.15 -12.43 -16.48
CA LYS A 246 -3.54 -11.44 -17.38
C LYS A 246 -2.00 -11.55 -17.39
N MET A 247 -1.36 -11.78 -16.25
CA MET A 247 0.08 -12.06 -16.17
C MET A 247 0.46 -13.29 -17.00
N ARG A 248 -0.31 -14.39 -16.92
CA ARG A 248 -0.11 -15.60 -17.73
C ARG A 248 -0.26 -15.35 -19.22
N ALA A 249 -1.23 -14.51 -19.61
CA ALA A 249 -1.49 -14.19 -21.01
C ALA A 249 -0.41 -13.29 -21.63
N VAL A 250 0.17 -12.37 -20.86
CA VAL A 250 1.12 -11.35 -21.34
C VAL A 250 2.58 -11.74 -21.12
N GLY A 251 2.87 -12.46 -20.04
CA GLY A 251 4.21 -12.70 -19.52
C GLY A 251 4.66 -11.64 -18.51
N LEU A 252 5.75 -11.96 -17.82
CA LEU A 252 6.30 -11.17 -16.73
C LEU A 252 7.81 -11.35 -16.67
N ASP A 253 8.55 -10.25 -16.52
CA ASP A 253 10.01 -10.21 -16.41
C ASP A 253 10.50 -9.60 -15.08
N MET A 254 9.66 -8.78 -14.45
CA MET A 254 9.86 -8.21 -13.13
C MET A 254 8.51 -7.99 -12.45
N TYR A 255 8.44 -8.20 -11.14
CA TYR A 255 7.25 -7.97 -10.34
C TYR A 255 7.59 -7.21 -9.05
N LEU A 256 6.81 -6.16 -8.77
CA LEU A 256 6.83 -5.45 -7.49
C LEU A 256 5.42 -5.44 -6.90
N ASP A 257 5.30 -5.88 -5.66
CA ASP A 257 4.07 -5.88 -4.89
C ASP A 257 4.19 -4.87 -3.75
N ILE A 258 3.43 -3.78 -3.79
CA ILE A 258 3.60 -2.62 -2.91
C ILE A 258 2.63 -2.70 -1.73
N HIS A 259 3.19 -2.66 -0.52
CA HIS A 259 2.50 -2.85 0.77
C HIS A 259 2.94 -1.80 1.79
N GLY A 260 2.35 -1.90 2.98
CA GLY A 260 2.80 -1.19 4.16
C GLY A 260 2.85 -2.08 5.41
N ASP A 261 3.85 -1.88 6.25
CA ASP A 261 4.06 -2.65 7.48
C ASP A 261 3.67 -1.83 8.72
N GLU A 262 2.84 -2.42 9.57
CA GLU A 262 2.33 -1.77 10.78
C GLU A 262 3.40 -1.59 11.87
N ALA A 263 4.37 -2.50 11.95
CA ALA A 263 5.23 -2.66 13.12
C ALA A 263 6.61 -2.03 12.95
N LEU A 264 7.27 -2.33 11.83
CA LEU A 264 8.62 -1.91 11.51
C LEU A 264 8.62 -0.46 11.01
N PRO A 265 9.43 0.43 11.63
CA PRO A 265 9.54 1.81 11.18
C PRO A 265 10.61 1.97 10.09
N TYR A 266 10.55 1.18 9.01
CA TYR A 266 11.53 1.25 7.92
C TYR A 266 10.88 0.91 6.57
N ASN A 267 11.43 1.45 5.49
CA ASN A 267 11.17 0.90 4.15
C ASN A 267 12.13 -0.26 3.88
N PHE A 268 11.61 -1.38 3.39
CA PHE A 268 12.40 -2.56 3.07
C PHE A 268 11.78 -3.35 1.92
N VAL A 269 12.50 -4.38 1.46
CA VAL A 269 11.95 -5.36 0.52
C VAL A 269 12.03 -6.76 1.10
N ALA A 270 11.02 -7.58 0.82
CA ALA A 270 11.01 -9.01 1.09
C ALA A 270 11.06 -9.76 -0.24
N GLY A 271 12.12 -10.53 -0.43
CA GLY A 271 12.44 -11.22 -1.69
C GLY A 271 11.76 -12.57 -1.84
N SER A 272 12.23 -13.28 -2.85
CA SER A 272 11.73 -14.61 -3.23
C SER A 272 12.76 -15.71 -2.96
N GLU A 273 13.74 -15.50 -2.08
CA GLU A 273 14.86 -16.42 -1.81
C GLU A 273 14.43 -17.83 -1.36
N GLY A 274 13.23 -17.95 -0.79
CA GLY A 274 12.67 -19.22 -0.36
C GLY A 274 11.96 -20.01 -1.46
N ILE A 275 11.78 -19.49 -2.68
CA ILE A 275 11.03 -20.21 -3.73
C ILE A 275 11.82 -21.44 -4.23
N PRO A 276 11.15 -22.51 -4.69
CA PRO A 276 11.81 -23.69 -5.22
C PRO A 276 12.76 -23.45 -6.40
N SER A 277 12.43 -22.48 -7.26
CA SER A 277 13.21 -22.15 -8.47
C SER A 277 14.27 -21.06 -8.26
N TYR A 278 14.55 -20.66 -7.02
CA TYR A 278 15.54 -19.63 -6.73
C TYR A 278 16.93 -20.06 -7.22
N ASP A 279 17.60 -19.16 -7.94
CA ASP A 279 18.91 -19.41 -8.54
C ASP A 279 19.84 -18.19 -8.39
N ALA A 280 21.11 -18.38 -8.73
CA ALA A 280 22.13 -17.32 -8.64
C ALA A 280 21.82 -16.10 -9.53
N ARG A 281 20.99 -16.26 -10.58
CA ARG A 281 20.57 -15.15 -11.43
C ARG A 281 19.53 -14.31 -10.72
N LEU A 282 18.52 -14.93 -10.09
CA LEU A 282 17.52 -14.23 -9.29
C LEU A 282 18.17 -13.51 -8.10
N GLU A 283 19.05 -14.18 -7.37
CA GLU A 283 19.83 -13.56 -6.29
C GLU A 283 20.63 -12.35 -6.78
N SER A 284 21.25 -12.44 -7.95
CA SER A 284 22.00 -11.32 -8.52
C SER A 284 21.10 -10.15 -8.93
N LEU A 285 19.92 -10.41 -9.50
CA LEU A 285 18.95 -9.37 -9.86
C LEU A 285 18.39 -8.68 -8.62
N GLU A 286 18.04 -9.47 -7.61
CA GLU A 286 17.56 -9.01 -6.31
C GLU A 286 18.58 -8.07 -5.65
N ASN A 287 19.83 -8.48 -5.55
CA ASN A 287 20.90 -7.66 -4.98
C ASN A 287 21.16 -6.39 -5.81
N GLN A 288 21.20 -6.48 -7.14
CA GLN A 288 21.39 -5.29 -8.00
C GLN A 288 20.27 -4.27 -7.83
N PHE A 289 19.02 -4.72 -7.66
CA PHE A 289 17.89 -3.83 -7.45
C PHE A 289 17.98 -3.13 -6.08
N LYS A 290 18.32 -3.87 -5.02
CA LYS A 290 18.55 -3.29 -3.69
C LYS A 290 19.70 -2.29 -3.68
N ASP A 291 20.83 -2.62 -4.31
CA ASP A 291 21.97 -1.73 -4.45
C ASP A 291 21.58 -0.43 -5.18
N ALA A 292 20.71 -0.53 -6.19
CA ALA A 292 20.19 0.63 -6.90
C ALA A 292 19.30 1.50 -6.00
N LEU A 293 18.38 0.90 -5.23
CA LEU A 293 17.54 1.64 -4.27
C LEU A 293 18.39 2.35 -3.21
N LEU A 294 19.34 1.65 -2.59
CA LEU A 294 20.27 2.21 -1.59
C LEU A 294 21.06 3.41 -2.14
N ALA A 295 21.40 3.38 -3.43
CA ALA A 295 22.14 4.47 -4.08
C ALA A 295 21.25 5.66 -4.45
N ILE A 296 19.95 5.46 -4.64
CA ILE A 296 19.02 6.48 -5.14
C ILE A 296 18.36 7.24 -4.00
N THR A 297 17.87 6.52 -2.99
CA THR A 297 17.03 7.10 -1.96
C THR A 297 17.53 6.74 -0.57
N PRO A 298 17.68 7.72 0.32
CA PRO A 298 18.09 7.46 1.69
C PRO A 298 16.93 6.92 2.54
N ASP A 299 15.72 6.83 1.96
CA ASP A 299 14.56 6.25 2.62
C ASP A 299 14.55 4.71 2.63
N PHE A 300 15.37 4.08 1.80
CA PHE A 300 15.48 2.62 1.71
C PHE A 300 16.65 2.07 2.53
N GLN A 301 16.45 0.90 3.12
CA GLN A 301 17.48 0.15 3.84
C GLN A 301 17.31 -1.37 3.67
N ASP A 302 18.34 -2.15 4.00
CA ASP A 302 18.37 -3.64 3.89
C ASP A 302 18.91 -4.31 5.17
N VAL A 303 18.76 -3.65 6.33
CA VAL A 303 19.19 -4.14 7.65
C VAL A 303 18.01 -4.72 8.42
N TYR A 304 16.87 -4.03 8.39
CA TYR A 304 15.62 -4.38 9.06
C TYR A 304 14.58 -4.83 8.03
N GLY A 305 13.85 -5.88 8.34
CA GLY A 305 12.83 -6.46 7.47
C GLY A 305 12.39 -7.81 8.01
N TYR A 306 11.62 -8.55 7.22
CA TYR A 306 11.23 -9.90 7.59
C TYR A 306 12.42 -10.87 7.58
N PRO A 307 12.40 -11.91 8.44
CA PRO A 307 13.33 -13.02 8.31
C PRO A 307 13.22 -13.62 6.90
N LYS A 308 14.38 -13.98 6.33
CA LYS A 308 14.45 -14.67 5.05
C LYS A 308 13.88 -16.07 5.15
N ASP A 309 13.12 -16.49 4.15
CA ASP A 309 12.65 -17.87 4.05
C ASP A 309 13.83 -18.81 3.77
N GLU A 310 13.77 -20.02 4.32
CA GLU A 310 14.73 -21.07 4.01
C GLU A 310 14.54 -21.56 2.55
N PRO A 311 15.60 -22.03 1.86
CA PRO A 311 15.51 -22.47 0.48
C PRO A 311 14.39 -23.50 0.23
N GLY A 312 13.50 -23.21 -0.70
CA GLY A 312 12.35 -24.04 -1.06
C GLY A 312 11.23 -24.08 -0.01
N GLN A 313 11.22 -23.18 0.98
CA GLN A 313 10.20 -23.09 2.03
C GLN A 313 9.30 -21.85 1.92
N ALA A 314 9.42 -21.05 0.86
CA ALA A 314 8.56 -19.89 0.66
C ALA A 314 7.08 -20.29 0.58
N ASN A 315 6.23 -19.43 1.14
CA ASN A 315 4.79 -19.59 1.04
C ASN A 315 4.28 -19.11 -0.32
N LEU A 316 3.99 -20.05 -1.23
CA LEU A 316 3.51 -19.76 -2.59
C LEU A 316 2.07 -19.21 -2.65
N THR A 317 1.41 -18.98 -1.52
CA THR A 317 0.16 -18.22 -1.48
C THR A 317 0.39 -16.70 -1.50
N VAL A 318 1.61 -16.25 -1.20
CA VAL A 318 2.04 -14.84 -1.23
C VAL A 318 2.44 -14.45 -2.65
N ALA A 319 2.00 -13.26 -3.09
CA ALA A 319 2.14 -12.80 -4.47
C ALA A 319 3.57 -12.85 -4.99
N SER A 320 4.52 -12.24 -4.28
CA SER A 320 5.91 -12.15 -4.71
C SER A 320 6.55 -13.53 -4.84
N CYS A 321 6.24 -14.45 -3.92
CA CYS A 321 6.69 -15.85 -3.98
C CYS A 321 6.04 -16.63 -5.12
N ALA A 322 4.71 -16.55 -5.26
CA ALA A 322 3.95 -17.24 -6.30
C ALA A 322 4.38 -16.83 -7.72
N VAL A 323 4.47 -15.51 -7.95
CA VAL A 323 4.88 -14.91 -9.22
C VAL A 323 6.37 -15.17 -9.48
N GLY A 324 7.21 -15.04 -8.46
CA GLY A 324 8.63 -15.37 -8.54
C GLY A 324 8.85 -16.80 -9.01
N GLU A 325 8.11 -17.75 -8.45
CA GLU A 325 8.18 -19.17 -8.82
C GLU A 325 7.61 -19.45 -10.22
N GLU A 326 6.40 -18.97 -10.51
CA GLU A 326 5.72 -19.27 -11.78
C GLU A 326 6.48 -18.69 -12.99
N PHE A 327 6.98 -17.45 -12.87
CA PHE A 327 7.61 -16.73 -13.97
C PHE A 327 9.15 -16.73 -13.91
N LYS A 328 9.76 -17.20 -12.82
CA LYS A 328 11.22 -17.21 -12.63
C LYS A 328 11.84 -15.84 -12.86
N ALA A 329 11.23 -14.82 -12.27
CA ALA A 329 11.51 -13.41 -12.50
C ALA A 329 11.94 -12.71 -11.21
N LEU A 330 12.60 -11.56 -11.33
CA LEU A 330 12.86 -10.69 -10.18
C LEU A 330 11.51 -10.30 -9.56
N SER A 331 11.33 -10.61 -8.28
CA SER A 331 10.06 -10.45 -7.58
C SER A 331 10.31 -9.94 -6.16
N TYR A 332 9.70 -8.82 -5.81
CA TYR A 332 9.81 -8.25 -4.47
C TYR A 332 8.44 -7.80 -3.95
N THR A 333 8.23 -8.01 -2.65
CA THR A 333 7.31 -7.18 -1.88
C THR A 333 8.06 -5.95 -1.37
N ILE A 334 7.55 -4.75 -1.60
CA ILE A 334 8.07 -3.49 -1.05
C ILE A 334 7.18 -3.08 0.12
N GLU A 335 7.78 -2.86 1.29
CA GLU A 335 7.08 -2.51 2.52
C GLU A 335 7.44 -1.07 2.94
N MET A 336 6.42 -0.30 3.31
CA MET A 336 6.55 1.08 3.82
C MET A 336 5.91 1.21 5.21
N PRO A 337 6.48 1.99 6.14
CA PRO A 337 6.01 2.00 7.52
C PRO A 337 4.72 2.82 7.71
N PHE A 338 3.77 2.33 8.52
CA PHE A 338 2.67 3.16 9.03
C PHE A 338 3.16 4.23 10.03
N LYS A 339 4.26 3.94 10.72
CA LYS A 339 4.90 4.81 11.72
C LYS A 339 5.71 5.91 11.01
N ASP A 340 7.00 5.67 10.86
CA ASP A 340 7.95 6.56 10.21
C ASP A 340 9.12 5.73 9.71
N ASN A 341 10.03 6.33 8.94
CA ASN A 341 11.35 5.77 8.73
C ASN A 341 12.25 6.20 9.91
N ALA A 342 12.62 5.26 10.78
CA ALA A 342 13.42 5.54 11.96
C ALA A 342 14.85 6.00 11.65
N ASP A 343 15.38 5.72 10.46
CA ASP A 343 16.67 6.26 10.01
C ASP A 343 16.58 7.74 9.63
N LEU A 344 15.38 8.20 9.23
CA LEU A 344 15.08 9.56 8.79
C LEU A 344 13.71 10.02 9.30
N PRO A 345 13.58 10.27 10.62
CA PRO A 345 12.29 10.58 11.21
C PRO A 345 11.83 12.00 10.86
N ASP A 346 10.53 12.15 10.61
CA ASP A 346 9.82 13.41 10.47
C ASP A 346 8.74 13.50 11.57
N PRO A 347 8.94 14.30 12.64
CA PRO A 347 7.98 14.35 13.74
C PRO A 347 6.64 15.00 13.36
N HIS A 348 6.57 15.72 12.23
CA HIS A 348 5.36 16.40 11.78
C HIS A 348 4.48 15.52 10.90
N TYR A 349 5.11 14.72 10.04
CA TYR A 349 4.40 13.93 9.02
C TYR A 349 4.60 12.43 9.18
N GLY A 350 5.68 12.01 9.84
CA GLY A 350 6.13 10.62 9.88
C GLY A 350 6.44 10.09 8.48
N TRP A 351 6.14 8.82 8.25
CA TRP A 351 5.92 8.36 6.88
C TRP A 351 4.60 8.94 6.37
N SER A 352 4.56 9.37 5.12
CA SER A 352 3.46 10.18 4.58
C SER A 352 3.14 9.84 3.13
N ASP A 353 1.97 10.28 2.69
CA ASP A 353 1.56 10.30 1.28
C ASP A 353 2.65 10.87 0.36
N ARG A 354 3.29 11.97 0.77
CA ARG A 354 4.37 12.62 0.00
C ARG A 354 5.64 11.78 -0.08
N ARG A 355 6.02 11.10 1.00
CA ARG A 355 7.21 10.24 1.02
C ARG A 355 6.96 8.94 0.26
N SER A 356 5.76 8.35 0.38
CA SER A 356 5.33 7.25 -0.49
C SER A 356 5.40 7.63 -1.97
N TYR A 357 4.85 8.80 -2.32
CA TYR A 357 4.90 9.34 -3.68
C TYR A 357 6.34 9.46 -4.18
N GLN A 358 7.24 10.08 -3.40
CA GLN A 358 8.65 10.20 -3.77
C GLN A 358 9.33 8.82 -3.88
N PHE A 359 9.02 7.90 -2.97
CA PHE A 359 9.60 6.56 -2.99
C PHE A 359 9.19 5.78 -4.25
N GLY A 360 7.98 6.01 -4.78
CA GLY A 360 7.56 5.51 -6.09
C GLY A 360 8.42 6.04 -7.24
N GLN A 361 8.72 7.34 -7.22
CA GLN A 361 9.60 8.00 -8.21
C GLN A 361 11.05 7.47 -8.15
N ASP A 362 11.56 7.29 -6.93
CA ASP A 362 12.90 6.76 -6.68
C ASP A 362 13.00 5.30 -7.11
N THR A 363 11.96 4.50 -6.84
CA THR A 363 11.89 3.10 -7.26
C THR A 363 11.89 2.97 -8.77
N LEU A 364 11.15 3.81 -9.49
CA LEU A 364 11.22 3.84 -10.96
C LEU A 364 12.65 4.07 -11.47
N SER A 365 13.40 4.96 -10.81
CA SER A 365 14.79 5.23 -11.13
C SER A 365 15.69 4.01 -10.88
N ALA A 366 15.39 3.20 -9.86
CA ALA A 366 16.11 1.97 -9.56
C ALA A 366 15.89 0.89 -10.63
N ILE A 367 14.69 0.80 -11.20
CA ILE A 367 14.35 -0.15 -12.27
C ILE A 367 15.27 0.05 -13.49
N VAL A 368 15.69 1.28 -13.79
CA VAL A 368 16.63 1.58 -14.89
C VAL A 368 17.93 0.78 -14.78
N LYS A 369 18.37 0.46 -13.56
CA LYS A 369 19.63 -0.28 -13.32
C LYS A 369 19.54 -1.77 -13.60
N VAL A 370 18.33 -2.34 -13.58
CA VAL A 370 18.12 -3.80 -13.71
C VAL A 370 17.39 -4.20 -14.99
N VAL A 371 16.69 -3.27 -15.66
CA VAL A 371 15.83 -3.58 -16.83
C VAL A 371 16.55 -4.34 -17.95
N ASP A 372 17.82 -4.01 -18.20
CA ASP A 372 18.63 -4.66 -19.26
C ASP A 372 19.00 -6.12 -18.91
N ASN A 373 18.95 -6.49 -17.62
CA ASN A 373 19.39 -7.79 -17.11
C ASN A 373 18.24 -8.75 -16.78
N LEU A 374 16.96 -8.32 -16.89
CA LEU A 374 15.80 -9.11 -16.45
C LEU A 374 15.65 -10.47 -17.17
N ARG A 375 16.06 -10.57 -18.44
CA ARG A 375 16.09 -11.83 -19.23
C ARG A 375 17.25 -11.87 -20.18
#